data_AF-A0A6M3LW79-F1
#
_entry.id   AF-A0A6M3LW79-F1
#
_cell.length_a   1.000
_cell.length_b   1.000
_cell.length_c   1.000
_cell.angle_alpha   90.00
_cell.angle_beta   90.00
_cell.angle_gamma   90.00
#
_symmetry.space_group_name_H-M   'P 1'
#
loop_
_entity.id
_entity.type
_entity.pdbx_description
1 polymer ?
#
loop_
_entity_poly.entity_id
_entity_poly.type
_entity_poly.pdbx_seq_one_letter_code
_entity_poly.pdbx_strand_id
1 'polypeptide(L)'
;MQEKIDRLLIDWHEAGRAAFERAYKSLNYDAQYPKVAVEKRKYICLDERTTGAYLLEKATGNIYRIKSKYGVPNFKKLIGHIDTVTGADLARNRWY
;
A
#
# COMPACT_ATOMS: atom_id res chain seq x y z
N MET A 1 2.24 4.98 -15.70
CA MET A 1 2.20 4.01 -14.59
C MET A 1 2.66 4.64 -13.28
N GLN A 2 3.82 5.29 -13.25
CA GLN A 2 4.35 5.94 -12.05
C GLN A 2 3.38 6.94 -11.41
N GLU A 3 2.77 7.85 -12.18
CA GLU A 3 1.77 8.80 -11.65
C GLU A 3 0.58 8.14 -10.95
N LYS A 4 0.14 6.96 -11.41
CA LYS A 4 -0.96 6.21 -10.78
C LYS A 4 -0.53 5.64 -9.43
N ILE A 5 0.72 5.18 -9.34
CA ILE A 5 1.31 4.66 -8.11
C ILE A 5 1.45 5.80 -7.10
N ASP A 6 1.96 6.96 -7.51
CA ASP A 6 2.14 8.11 -6.63
C ASP A 6 0.78 8.60 -6.09
N ARG A 7 -0.24 8.72 -6.95
CA ARG A 7 -1.61 9.04 -6.51
C ARG A 7 -2.16 8.01 -5.53
N LEU A 8 -1.98 6.72 -5.82
CA LEU A 8 -2.44 5.64 -4.96
C LEU A 8 -1.76 5.68 -3.58
N LEU A 9 -0.46 5.98 -3.53
CA LEU A 9 0.28 6.11 -2.28
C LEU A 9 -0.18 7.32 -1.46
N ILE A 10 -0.43 8.48 -2.10
CA ILE A 10 -0.94 9.67 -1.44
C ILE A 10 -2.34 9.40 -0.87
N ASP A 11 -3.24 8.85 -1.69
CA ASP A 11 -4.60 8.54 -1.26
C ASP A 11 -4.60 7.50 -0.12
N TRP A 12 -3.69 6.51 -0.18
CA TRP A 12 -3.55 5.52 0.88
C TRP A 12 -3.01 6.14 2.18
N HIS A 13 -2.07 7.08 2.05
CA HIS A 13 -1.57 7.85 3.19
C HIS A 13 -2.69 8.64 3.86
N GLU A 14 -3.40 9.47 3.10
CA GLU A 14 -4.49 10.32 3.59
C GLU A 14 -5.64 9.51 4.18
N ALA A 15 -6.04 8.40 3.54
CA ALA A 15 -7.10 7.54 4.05
C ALA A 15 -6.79 6.92 5.43
N GLY A 16 -5.50 6.71 5.76
CA GLY A 16 -5.06 6.23 7.06
C GLY A 16 -4.89 7.33 8.12
N ARG A 17 -4.74 8.60 7.72
CA ARG A 17 -4.41 9.72 8.62
C ARG A 17 -5.49 9.92 9.68
N ALA A 18 -6.75 10.04 9.27
CA ALA A 18 -7.85 10.32 10.18
C ALA A 18 -8.03 9.23 11.25
N ALA A 19 -7.82 7.96 10.91
CA ALA A 19 -7.90 6.85 11.85
C ALA A 19 -6.71 6.87 12.83
N PHE A 20 -5.51 7.17 12.33
CA PHE A 20 -4.31 7.27 13.15
C PHE A 20 -4.37 8.43 14.14
N GLU A 21 -4.73 9.64 13.70
CA GLU A 21 -4.81 10.83 14.55
C GLU A 21 -5.87 10.68 15.66
N ARG A 22 -6.95 9.94 15.39
CA ARG A 22 -7.94 9.57 16.41
C ARG A 22 -7.35 8.64 17.48
N ALA A 23 -6.54 7.66 17.07
CA ALA A 23 -5.96 6.68 17.97
C ALA A 23 -4.72 7.22 18.72
N TYR A 24 -3.94 8.09 18.10
CA TYR A 24 -2.64 8.55 18.58
C TYR A 24 -2.50 10.08 18.49
N LYS A 25 -2.94 10.77 19.54
CA LYS A 25 -2.97 12.25 19.58
C LYS A 25 -1.61 12.93 19.64
N SER A 26 -0.57 12.22 20.08
CA SER A 26 0.78 12.77 20.31
C SER A 26 1.82 12.31 19.30
N LEU A 27 1.45 11.45 18.34
CA LEU A 27 2.36 10.91 17.35
C LEU A 27 2.19 11.63 16.01
N ASN A 28 3.30 11.87 15.31
CA ASN A 28 3.28 12.42 13.96
C ASN A 28 3.06 11.30 12.94
N TYR A 29 1.89 11.30 12.28
CA TYR A 29 1.51 10.30 11.29
C TYR A 29 2.46 10.24 10.09
N ASP A 30 2.87 11.40 9.57
CA ASP A 30 3.72 11.50 8.38
C ASP A 30 5.11 10.91 8.61
N ALA A 31 5.63 11.07 9.83
CA ALA A 31 6.91 10.49 10.22
C ALA A 31 6.85 8.97 10.46
N GLN A 32 5.71 8.48 10.95
CA GLN A 32 5.52 7.09 11.38
C GLN A 32 5.11 6.16 10.22
N TYR A 33 4.27 6.63 9.29
CA TYR A 33 3.65 5.81 8.25
C TYR A 33 3.88 6.32 6.82
N PRO A 34 5.12 6.66 6.42
CA PRO A 34 5.38 7.14 5.06
C PRO A 34 5.07 6.03 4.06
N LYS A 35 4.30 6.37 3.02
CA LYS A 35 3.97 5.46 1.92
C LYS A 35 5.02 5.57 0.83
N VAL A 36 5.65 4.44 0.49
CA VAL A 36 6.71 4.39 -0.53
C VAL A 36 6.46 3.27 -1.51
N ALA A 37 6.85 3.49 -2.77
CA ALA A 37 6.95 2.46 -3.79
C ALA A 37 8.42 2.06 -3.95
N VAL A 38 8.69 0.76 -3.78
CA VAL A 38 10.02 0.19 -4.04
C VAL A 38 9.92 -0.71 -5.26
N GLU A 39 10.61 -0.30 -6.32
CA GLU A 39 10.62 -1.06 -7.55
C GLU A 39 11.43 -2.36 -7.41
N LYS A 40 10.85 -3.48 -7.85
CA LYS A 40 11.53 -4.78 -7.99
C LYS A 40 11.41 -5.28 -9.42
N ARG A 41 12.03 -6.43 -9.70
CA ARG A 41 12.10 -7.00 -11.07
C ARG A 41 10.71 -7.19 -11.69
N LYS A 42 9.84 -7.99 -11.06
CA LYS A 42 8.48 -8.29 -11.55
C LYS A 42 7.36 -7.46 -10.89
N TYR A 43 7.66 -6.87 -9.74
CA TYR A 43 6.66 -6.23 -8.88
C TYR A 43 7.13 -4.84 -8.44
N ILE A 44 6.20 -4.03 -7.95
CA ILE A 44 6.45 -2.81 -7.20
C ILE A 44 5.88 -3.03 -5.80
N CYS A 45 6.73 -2.96 -4.78
CA CYS A 45 6.33 -3.06 -3.39
C CYS A 45 5.72 -1.73 -2.95
N LEU A 46 4.48 -1.73 -2.46
CA LEU A 46 3.86 -0.59 -1.79
C LEU A 46 4.02 -0.79 -0.27
N ASP A 47 4.77 0.08 0.38
CA ASP A 47 5.35 -0.15 1.71
C ASP A 47 5.18 1.04 2.66
N GLU A 48 5.35 0.73 3.95
CA GLU A 48 5.57 1.62 5.07
C GLU A 48 6.97 1.34 5.64
N ARG A 49 8.00 1.70 4.85
CA ARG A 49 9.45 1.62 5.15
C ARG A 49 10.17 0.26 5.16
N THR A 50 9.57 -0.90 5.48
CA THR A 50 10.43 -2.10 5.73
C THR A 50 9.88 -3.47 5.36
N THR A 51 8.58 -3.66 5.17
CA THR A 51 8.04 -5.05 5.10
C THR A 51 7.05 -5.32 3.98
N GLY A 52 6.68 -4.30 3.23
CA GLY A 52 5.74 -4.34 2.11
C GLY A 52 4.35 -4.69 2.61
N ALA A 53 3.38 -3.79 2.40
CA ALA A 53 1.98 -4.14 2.63
C ALA A 53 1.38 -4.85 1.40
N TYR A 54 1.71 -4.34 0.21
CA TYR A 54 1.15 -4.78 -1.06
C TYR A 54 2.22 -4.93 -2.15
N LEU A 55 1.89 -5.71 -3.17
CA LEU A 55 2.68 -5.89 -4.38
C LEU A 55 1.83 -5.58 -5.61
N LEU A 56 2.27 -4.61 -6.39
CA LEU A 56 1.75 -4.34 -7.72
C LEU A 56 2.55 -5.14 -8.75
N GLU A 57 1.89 -5.97 -9.54
CA GLU A 57 2.51 -6.69 -10.65
C GLU A 57 2.62 -5.79 -11.88
N LYS A 58 3.85 -5.59 -12.37
CA LYS A 58 4.11 -4.66 -13.49
C LYS A 58 3.44 -5.11 -14.79
N ALA A 59 3.34 -6.41 -15.00
CA ALA A 59 2.82 -6.99 -16.25
C ALA A 59 1.29 -6.87 -16.36
N THR A 60 0.58 -6.97 -15.24
CA THR A 60 -0.88 -7.06 -15.22
C THR A 60 -1.56 -5.86 -14.56
N GLY A 61 -0.83 -5.04 -13.81
CA GLY A 61 -1.39 -3.96 -13.00
C GLY A 61 -2.16 -4.43 -11.76
N ASN A 62 -2.10 -5.73 -11.44
CA ASN A 62 -2.80 -6.29 -10.29
C ASN A 62 -2.07 -6.03 -8.98
N ILE A 63 -2.84 -5.68 -7.95
CA ILE A 63 -2.35 -5.42 -6.60
C ILE A 63 -2.71 -6.61 -5.70
N TYR A 64 -1.70 -7.23 -5.11
CA TYR A 64 -1.83 -8.37 -4.21
C TYR A 64 -1.39 -7.99 -2.80
N ARG A 65 -2.02 -8.60 -1.79
CA ARG A 65 -1.50 -8.54 -0.41
C ARG A 65 -0.25 -9.41 -0.29
N ILE A 66 0.69 -9.00 0.55
CA ILE A 66 1.88 -9.81 0.86
C ILE A 66 1.52 -10.89 1.91
N LYS A 67 2.02 -12.11 1.73
CA LYS A 67 1.70 -13.27 2.60
C LYS A 67 2.42 -13.24 3.95
N SER A 68 3.66 -12.75 3.98
CA SER A 68 4.54 -12.55 5.15
C SER A 68 5.73 -11.66 4.74
N LYS A 69 6.53 -11.17 5.70
CA LYS A 69 7.60 -10.12 5.64
C LYS A 69 8.65 -10.15 4.48
N TYR A 70 8.48 -10.93 3.42
CA TYR A 70 9.52 -11.20 2.42
C TYR A 70 9.11 -10.92 0.96
N GLY A 71 8.07 -10.12 0.73
CA GLY A 71 7.70 -9.70 -0.63
C GLY A 71 7.22 -10.84 -1.52
N VAL A 72 6.63 -11.88 -0.94
CA VAL A 72 5.97 -12.95 -1.67
C VAL A 72 4.49 -12.58 -1.86
N PRO A 73 4.01 -12.43 -3.10
CA PRO A 73 2.61 -12.14 -3.36
C PRO A 73 1.72 -13.28 -2.89
N ASN A 74 0.65 -12.93 -2.18
CA ASN A 74 -0.42 -13.86 -1.92
C ASN A 74 -1.43 -13.75 -3.06
N PHE A 75 -1.25 -14.56 -4.11
CA PHE A 75 -2.16 -14.59 -5.27
C PHE A 75 -3.62 -14.91 -4.91
N LYS A 76 -3.87 -15.52 -3.75
CA LYS A 76 -5.23 -15.75 -3.24
C LYS A 76 -5.88 -14.50 -2.63
N LYS A 77 -5.11 -13.43 -2.42
CA LYS A 77 -5.55 -12.14 -1.85
C LYS A 77 -5.27 -11.01 -2.85
N LEU A 78 -5.89 -11.11 -4.03
CA LEU A 78 -5.98 -10.01 -4.98
C LEU A 78 -6.85 -8.90 -4.37
N ILE A 79 -6.32 -7.68 -4.32
CA ILE A 79 -7.07 -6.49 -3.89
C ILE A 79 -7.83 -5.90 -5.09
N GLY A 80 -7.20 -5.90 -6.27
CA GLY A 80 -7.80 -5.44 -7.51
C GLY A 80 -6.75 -4.91 -8.49
N HIS A 81 -7.20 -4.21 -9.53
CA HIS A 81 -6.34 -3.59 -10.52
C HIS A 81 -6.01 -2.14 -10.13
N ILE A 82 -4.81 -1.67 -10.45
CA ILE A 82 -4.35 -0.29 -10.14
C ILE A 82 -5.26 0.81 -10.70
N ASP A 83 -6.03 0.52 -11.74
CA ASP A 83 -6.96 1.50 -12.33
C ASP A 83 -8.26 1.66 -11.55
N THR A 84 -8.59 0.69 -10.69
CA THR A 84 -9.86 0.67 -9.94
C THR A 84 -9.67 0.76 -8.43
N VAL A 85 -8.52 0.31 -7.93
CA VAL A 85 -8.22 0.30 -6.49
C VAL A 85 -7.88 1.71 -6.02
N THR A 86 -8.49 2.12 -4.91
CA THR A 86 -8.20 3.38 -4.23
C THR A 86 -7.28 3.17 -3.03
N GLY A 87 -6.68 4.25 -2.54
CA GLY A 87 -5.91 4.23 -1.31
C GLY A 87 -6.75 3.92 -0.07
N ALA A 88 -8.04 4.28 -0.09
CA ALA A 88 -9.00 3.86 0.93
C ALA A 88 -9.18 2.34 0.98
N ASP A 89 -9.17 1.65 -0.17
CA ASP A 89 -9.26 0.19 -0.22
C ASP A 89 -8.00 -0.45 0.39
N LEU A 90 -6.83 0.13 0.12
CA LEU A 90 -5.57 -0.30 0.74
C LEU A 90 -5.54 -0.03 2.26
N ALA A 91 -6.09 1.09 2.72
CA ALA A 91 -6.18 1.41 4.14
C ALA A 91 -7.11 0.42 4.88
N ARG A 92 -8.30 0.12 4.31
CA ARG A 92 -9.26 -0.82 4.90
C ARG A 92 -8.71 -2.24 4.98
N ASN A 93 -8.08 -2.73 3.92
CA ASN A 93 -7.56 -4.10 3.85
C ASN A 93 -6.29 -4.34 4.70
N ARG A 94 -5.72 -3.29 5.29
CA ARG A 94 -4.52 -3.40 6.12
C ARG A 94 -4.80 -4.00 7.50
N TRP A 95 -5.92 -3.61 8.11
CA TRP A 95 -6.24 -3.88 9.51
C TRP A 95 -7.15 -5.10 9.72
N TYR A 96 -7.61 -5.74 8.65
CA TYR A 96 -8.43 -6.96 8.66
C TYR A 96 -7.67 -8.19 8.12
#